data_AF-A0A1A7WVG7-F1
#
_entry.id   AF-A0A1A7WVG7-F1
#
_cell.length_a   1.000
_cell.length_b   1.000
_cell.length_c   1.000
_cell.angle_alpha   90.00
_cell.angle_beta   90.00
_cell.angle_gamma   90.00
#
_symmetry.space_group_name_H-M   'P 1'
#
loop_
_entity.id
_entity.type
_entity.pdbx_description
1 polymer ?
#
loop_
_entity_poly.entity_id
_entity_poly.type
_entity_poly.pdbx_seq_one_letter_code
_entity_poly.pdbx_strand_id
1 'polypeptide(L)'
;MVPSEFKTVIQRFYHLQSERLETYRLFEEGHEAYLRTAPHYDFDHYKQLVHEITQAFSGISKEVLEIKERLHQDFDRSDLSEHIEKLQSKEKQKLEL
;
A
#
# COMPACT_ATOMS: atom_id res chain seq x y z
N MET A 1 -6.28 26.72 -10.39
CA MET A 1 -6.31 25.59 -9.44
C MET A 1 -6.35 26.09 -8.02
N VAL A 2 -7.17 25.49 -7.16
CA VAL A 2 -7.25 25.90 -5.76
C VAL A 2 -6.15 25.16 -4.97
N PRO A 3 -5.24 25.86 -4.27
CA PRO A 3 -4.15 25.25 -3.49
C PRO A 3 -4.58 24.16 -2.50
N SER A 4 -5.87 24.09 -2.16
CA SER A 4 -6.46 23.06 -1.31
C SER A 4 -6.40 21.66 -1.95
N GLU A 5 -6.62 21.52 -3.26
CA GLU A 5 -6.73 20.21 -3.90
C GLU A 5 -5.38 19.49 -3.96
N PHE A 6 -4.30 20.22 -4.25
CA PHE A 6 -2.94 19.69 -4.21
C PHE A 6 -2.62 19.16 -2.81
N LYS A 7 -2.93 19.95 -1.78
CA LYS A 7 -2.71 19.55 -0.38
C LYS A 7 -3.51 18.29 -0.03
N THR A 8 -4.77 18.18 -0.46
CA THR A 8 -5.60 17.00 -0.22
C THR A 8 -5.00 15.76 -0.87
N VAL A 9 -4.49 15.85 -2.10
CA VAL A 9 -3.82 14.74 -2.79
C VAL A 9 -2.57 14.27 -2.02
N ILE A 10 -1.74 15.21 -1.58
CA ILE A 10 -0.55 14.88 -0.79
C ILE A 10 -0.93 14.26 0.58
N GLN A 11 -1.96 14.77 1.24
CA GLN A 11 -2.45 14.20 2.49
C GLN A 11 -2.99 12.78 2.29
N ARG A 12 -3.73 12.53 1.20
CA ARG A 12 -4.21 11.19 0.88
C ARG A 12 -3.05 10.23 0.62
N PHE A 13 -2.01 10.68 -0.08
CA PHE A 13 -0.80 9.88 -0.27
C PHE A 13 -0.16 9.45 1.05
N TYR A 14 0.03 10.36 2.01
CA TYR A 14 0.58 10.00 3.33
C TYR A 14 -0.32 9.05 4.11
N HIS A 15 -1.63 9.19 3.98
CA HIS A 15 -2.58 8.27 4.59
C HIS A 15 -2.47 6.87 3.99
N LEU A 16 -2.41 6.74 2.66
CA LEU A 16 -2.19 5.47 1.97
C LEU A 16 -0.88 4.79 2.38
N GLN A 17 0.18 5.58 2.62
CA GLN A 17 1.44 5.06 3.14
C GLN A 17 1.34 4.53 4.57
N SER A 18 0.49 5.15 5.39
CA SER A 18 0.19 4.68 6.74
C SER A 18 -0.64 3.39 6.70
N GLU A 19 -1.66 3.33 5.83
CA GLU A 19 -2.45 2.11 5.58
C GLU A 19 -1.55 0.96 5.10
N ARG A 20 -0.58 1.23 4.23
CA ARG A 20 0.39 0.23 3.76
C ARG A 20 1.21 -0.35 4.90
N LEU A 21 1.69 0.49 5.81
CA LEU A 21 2.45 0.05 6.99
C LEU A 21 1.58 -0.82 7.91
N GLU A 22 0.33 -0.42 8.13
CA GLU A 22 -0.60 -1.21 8.93
C GLU A 22 -0.90 -2.57 8.28
N THR A 23 -1.04 -2.60 6.95
CA THR A 23 -1.26 -3.83 6.19
C THR A 23 -0.09 -4.81 6.35
N TYR A 24 1.16 -4.32 6.35
CA TYR A 24 2.32 -5.15 6.68
C TYR A 24 2.26 -5.70 8.10
N ARG A 25 1.91 -4.87 9.09
CA ARG A 25 1.80 -5.31 10.48
C ARG A 25 0.74 -6.41 10.63
N LEU A 26 -0.45 -6.21 10.07
CA LEU A 26 -1.53 -7.20 10.10
C LEU A 26 -1.13 -8.52 9.46
N PHE A 27 -0.36 -8.46 8.36
CA PHE A 27 0.18 -9.65 7.73
C PHE A 27 1.16 -10.41 8.64
N GLU A 28 2.11 -9.69 9.25
CA GLU A 28 3.09 -10.27 10.18
C GLU A 28 2.40 -10.90 11.40
N GLU A 29 1.48 -10.17 12.05
CA GLU A 29 0.73 -10.63 13.20
C GLU A 29 -0.14 -11.86 12.87
N GLY A 30 -0.82 -11.84 11.73
CA GLY A 30 -1.64 -12.96 11.29
C GLY A 30 -0.81 -14.18 10.88
N HIS A 31 0.39 -13.99 10.34
CA HIS A 31 1.34 -15.08 10.09
C HIS A 31 1.85 -15.70 11.40
N GLU A 32 2.22 -14.90 12.39
CA GLU A 32 2.59 -15.39 13.72
C GLU A 32 1.45 -16.16 14.39
N ALA A 33 0.22 -15.64 14.29
CA ALA A 33 -0.96 -16.30 14.82
C ALA A 33 -1.17 -17.67 14.16
N TYR A 34 -1.01 -17.76 12.83
CA TYR A 34 -1.05 -19.03 12.10
C TYR A 34 0.00 -20.01 12.62
N LEU A 35 1.26 -19.59 12.78
CA LEU A 35 2.34 -20.47 13.27
C LEU A 35 2.09 -20.99 14.69
N ARG A 36 1.44 -20.19 15.55
CA ARG A 36 1.08 -20.60 16.92
C ARG A 36 0.02 -21.71 16.98
N THR A 37 -0.68 -22.00 15.88
CA THR A 37 -1.68 -23.08 15.82
C THR A 37 -1.08 -24.48 15.62
N ALA A 38 0.26 -24.61 15.55
CA ALA A 38 0.93 -25.90 15.41
C ALA A 38 0.57 -26.90 16.53
N PRO A 39 0.46 -28.21 16.23
CA PRO A 39 0.60 -28.83 14.91
C PRO A 39 -0.69 -28.75 14.06
N HIS A 40 -1.80 -28.26 14.62
CA HIS A 40 -3.12 -28.21 13.98
C HIS A 40 -3.32 -26.89 13.24
N TYR A 41 -2.50 -26.68 12.21
CA TYR A 41 -2.55 -25.48 11.40
C TYR A 41 -3.94 -25.24 10.80
N ASP A 42 -4.43 -24.00 10.94
CA ASP A 42 -5.64 -23.53 10.26
C ASP A 42 -5.28 -22.84 8.95
N PHE A 43 -5.05 -23.64 7.92
CA PHE A 43 -4.59 -23.14 6.62
C PHE A 43 -5.68 -22.36 5.87
N ASP A 44 -6.96 -22.71 6.04
CA ASP A 44 -8.05 -22.04 5.34
C ASP A 44 -8.22 -20.60 5.83
N HIS A 45 -8.17 -20.37 7.14
CA HIS A 45 -8.20 -19.00 7.68
C HIS A 45 -6.96 -18.21 7.28
N TYR A 46 -5.76 -18.82 7.32
CA TYR A 46 -4.55 -18.13 6.91
C TYR A 46 -4.56 -17.76 5.42
N LYS A 47 -5.07 -18.64 4.55
CA LYS A 47 -5.22 -18.35 3.12
C LYS A 47 -6.19 -17.18 2.88
N GLN A 48 -7.31 -17.13 3.62
CA GLN A 48 -8.25 -16.03 3.54
C GLN A 48 -7.60 -14.70 3.97
N LEU A 49 -6.87 -14.70 5.08
CA LEU A 49 -6.10 -13.54 5.54
C LEU A 49 -5.12 -13.06 4.45
N VAL A 50 -4.29 -13.96 3.89
CA VAL A 50 -3.33 -13.61 2.83
C VAL A 50 -4.04 -12.97 1.63
N HIS A 51 -5.21 -13.49 1.26
CA HIS A 51 -6.01 -12.94 0.18
C HIS A 51 -6.47 -11.50 0.48
N GLU A 52 -7.01 -11.26 1.67
CA GLU A 52 -7.47 -9.92 2.11
C GLU A 52 -6.31 -8.91 2.16
N ILE A 53 -5.16 -9.32 2.72
CA ILE A 53 -3.93 -8.51 2.74
C ILE A 53 -3.46 -8.17 1.31
N THR A 54 -3.51 -9.14 0.40
CA THR A 54 -3.13 -8.92 -1.01
C THR A 54 -4.06 -7.91 -1.68
N GLN A 55 -5.37 -8.01 -1.44
CA GLN A 55 -6.33 -7.04 -1.94
C GLN A 55 -6.08 -5.63 -1.39
N ALA A 56 -5.77 -5.52 -0.09
CA ALA A 56 -5.44 -4.24 0.54
C ALA A 56 -4.21 -3.58 -0.11
N PHE A 57 -3.10 -4.32 -0.28
CA PHE A 57 -1.92 -3.80 -0.98
C PHE A 57 -2.21 -3.40 -2.43
N SER A 58 -3.04 -4.17 -3.13
CA SER A 58 -3.45 -3.87 -4.51
C SER A 58 -4.25 -2.56 -4.58
N GLY A 59 -5.23 -2.38 -3.69
CA GLY A 59 -6.04 -1.17 -3.59
C GLY A 59 -5.20 0.07 -3.31
N ILE A 60 -4.29 -0.02 -2.33
CA ILE A 60 -3.37 1.07 -1.99
C ILE A 60 -2.48 1.43 -3.19
N SER A 61 -1.88 0.43 -3.85
CA SER A 61 -0.99 0.66 -4.99
C SER A 61 -1.73 1.32 -6.16
N LYS A 62 -2.97 0.91 -6.42
CA LYS A 62 -3.81 1.51 -7.47
C LYS A 62 -4.05 2.99 -7.18
N GLU A 63 -4.45 3.34 -5.97
CA GLU A 63 -4.73 4.74 -5.64
C GLU A 63 -3.46 5.61 -5.63
N VAL A 64 -2.30 5.05 -5.24
CA VAL A 64 -1.01 5.75 -5.36
C VAL A 64 -0.66 6.04 -6.82
N LEU A 65 -0.97 5.13 -7.76
CA LEU A 65 -0.77 5.36 -9.19
C LEU A 65 -1.70 6.48 -9.72
N GLU A 66 -2.95 6.52 -9.27
CA GLU A 66 -3.88 7.61 -9.60
C GLU A 66 -3.37 8.96 -9.07
N ILE A 67 -2.84 9.01 -7.85
CA ILE A 67 -2.19 10.20 -7.29
C ILE A 67 -0.99 10.62 -8.13
N LYS A 68 -0.13 9.67 -8.53
CA LYS A 68 1.04 9.92 -9.39
C LYS A 68 0.62 10.58 -10.70
N GLU A 69 -0.40 10.04 -11.36
CA GLU A 69 -0.92 10.57 -12.62
C GLU A 69 -1.46 12.00 -12.44
N ARG A 70 -2.24 12.26 -11.39
CA ARG A 70 -2.72 13.60 -11.08
C ARG A 70 -1.59 14.60 -10.83
N LEU A 71 -0.55 14.20 -10.09
CA LEU A 71 0.62 15.05 -9.86
C LEU A 71 1.31 15.45 -11.16
N HIS A 72 1.42 14.53 -12.11
CA HIS A 72 2.00 14.80 -13.42
C HIS A 72 1.08 15.65 -14.32
N GLN A 73 -0.20 15.30 -14.41
CA GLN A 73 -1.12 15.87 -15.40
C GLN A 73 -1.84 17.13 -14.91
N ASP A 74 -2.34 17.10 -13.67
CA ASP A 74 -3.19 18.18 -13.15
C ASP A 74 -2.36 19.27 -12.48
N PHE A 75 -1.30 18.90 -11.75
CA PHE A 75 -0.55 19.80 -10.88
C PHE A 75 0.80 20.27 -11.45
N ASP A 76 1.22 19.78 -12.61
CA ASP A 76 2.53 20.06 -13.22
C ASP A 76 3.72 19.78 -12.27
N ARG A 77 3.59 18.70 -11.47
CA ARG A 77 4.58 18.24 -10.49
C ARG A 77 5.16 16.89 -10.90
N SER A 78 5.76 16.89 -12.09
CA SER A 78 6.49 15.74 -12.64
C SER A 78 7.62 15.26 -11.74
N ASP A 79 8.25 16.19 -11.00
CA ASP A 79 9.24 15.87 -9.98
C ASP A 79 8.66 14.94 -8.90
N LEU A 80 7.49 15.26 -8.34
CA LEU A 80 6.86 14.42 -7.31
C LEU A 80 6.35 13.10 -7.88
N SER A 81 5.81 13.11 -9.11
CA SER A 81 5.42 11.90 -9.82
C SER A 81 6.58 10.91 -9.95
N GLU A 82 7.78 11.37 -10.34
CA GLU A 82 8.98 10.53 -10.45
C GLU A 82 9.43 9.97 -9.09
N HIS A 83 9.30 10.76 -8.01
CA HIS A 83 9.59 10.28 -6.66
C HIS A 83 8.63 9.16 -6.22
N ILE A 84 7.34 9.30 -6.53
CA ILE A 84 6.35 8.24 -6.26
C ILE A 84 6.64 6.98 -7.07
N GLU A 85 7.05 7.10 -8.33
CA GLU A 85 7.44 5.95 -9.16
C GLU A 85 8.61 5.17 -8.54
N LYS A 86 9.65 5.90 -8.10
CA LYS A 86 10.80 5.30 -7.40
C LYS A 86 10.39 4.63 -6.09
N LEU A 87 9.45 5.23 -5.36
CA LEU A 87 8.92 4.63 -4.12
C LEU A 87 8.14 3.35 -4.41
N GLN A 88 7.22 3.36 -5.38
CA GLN A 88 6.44 2.19 -5.79
C GLN A 88 7.35 1.03 -6.24
N SER A 89 8.45 1.34 -6.92
CA SER A 89 9.46 0.34 -7.28
C SER A 89 10.08 -0.33 -6.05
N LYS A 90 10.41 0.44 -5.01
CA LYS A 90 10.93 -0.09 -3.74
C LYS A 90 9.88 -0.89 -2.97
N GLU A 91 8.64 -0.43 -2.97
CA GLU A 91 7.52 -1.14 -2.34
C GLU A 91 7.26 -2.50 -3.01
N LYS A 92 7.30 -2.55 -4.34
CA LYS A 92 7.22 -3.79 -5.10
C LYS A 92 8.37 -4.73 -4.75
N GLN A 93 9.61 -4.21 -4.73
CA GLN A 93 10.76 -5.00 -4.33
C GLN A 93 10.59 -5.58 -2.91
N LYS A 94 10.05 -4.80 -1.96
CA LYS A 94 9.80 -5.27 -0.59
C LYS A 94 8.78 -6.43 -0.55
N LEU A 95 7.77 -6.44 -1.41
CA LEU A 95 6.78 -7.52 -1.46
C LEU A 95 7.32 -8.83 -2.06
N GLU A 96 8.41 -8.75 -2.82
CA GLU A 96 9.05 -9.89 -3.47
C GLU A 96 10.21 -10.48 -2.63
N LEU A 97 10.58 -9.83 -1.52
CA LEU A 97 11.62 -10.28 -0.56
C LEU A 97 11.01 -11.09 0.58
#